data_AF-A0AAV7AJ00-F1
#
_entry.id   AF-A0AAV7AJ00-F1
#
_cell.length_a   1.000
_cell.length_b   1.000
_cell.length_c   1.000
_cell.angle_alpha   90.00
_cell.angle_beta   90.00
_cell.angle_gamma   90.00
#
_symmetry.space_group_name_H-M   'P 1'
#
loop_
_entity.id
_entity.type
_entity.pdbx_description
1 polymer ?
#
loop_
_entity_poly.entity_id
_entity_poly.type
_entity_poly.pdbx_seq_one_letter_code
_entity_poly.pdbx_strand_id
1 'polypeptide(L)'
;MGDAITVKKKHLQKPIFRLRCLVKQLEKGDINVSDLKNNIEYAASVLEAVYIDETRKLLDTEDELSDIHTDAVPMEVRDWLASTFTRKMGMRRRRPEEKPKFRSIVHAVQAGIFVERMYRRSSNMAGLTYPSAVISCLKEVDQWSFNVFSLNEASGEHALKFMVYELFTRYDLINRFKIPVACLVSFVEALEIGYSKYKNPYHNLIHAADVTQTVHYIMLHTGIMHWLTELEILAMILAAAIHDYEHTGTTNNFHIQTRSDAAILYNDRSVLENHHVSAAYRVMQEDDMNILVNLSKDDWRDLRTLVIEMVLSTDMSGHFQQIKTMRNTLQQPEG
;
A
#
# COMPACT_ATOMS: atom_id res chain seq x y z
N MET A 1 -7.43 -35.18 9.81
CA MET A 1 -6.20 -35.66 9.13
C MET A 1 -6.45 -36.19 7.71
N GLY A 2 -7.67 -36.61 7.37
CA GLY A 2 -8.02 -37.09 6.02
C GLY A 2 -8.15 -36.01 4.93
N ASP A 3 -8.61 -34.79 5.25
CA ASP A 3 -8.93 -33.79 4.21
C ASP A 3 -7.72 -33.06 3.63
N ALA A 4 -6.65 -32.86 4.41
CA ALA A 4 -5.39 -32.29 3.92
C ALA A 4 -4.66 -33.22 2.92
N ILE A 5 -4.85 -34.53 3.05
CA ILE A 5 -4.32 -35.54 2.12
C ILE A 5 -5.12 -35.53 0.80
N THR A 6 -6.42 -35.25 0.88
CA THR A 6 -7.32 -35.18 -0.29
C THR A 6 -7.09 -33.94 -1.16
N VAL A 7 -6.73 -32.80 -0.56
CA VAL A 7 -6.39 -31.56 -1.30
C VAL A 7 -5.04 -31.67 -2.02
N LYS A 8 -4.00 -32.24 -1.37
CA LYS A 8 -2.71 -32.52 -2.03
C LYS A 8 -2.84 -33.50 -3.21
N LYS A 9 -3.77 -34.47 -3.14
CA LYS A 9 -4.07 -35.40 -4.25
C LYS A 9 -4.61 -34.70 -5.50
N LYS A 10 -5.42 -33.64 -5.38
CA LYS A 10 -5.99 -32.92 -6.55
C LYS A 10 -4.97 -32.08 -7.31
N HIS A 11 -3.99 -31.48 -6.63
CA HIS A 11 -2.94 -30.68 -7.28
C HIS A 11 -1.93 -31.54 -8.07
N LEU A 12 -1.70 -32.79 -7.64
CA LEU A 12 -0.83 -33.73 -8.32
C LEU A 12 -1.52 -34.49 -9.46
N GLN A 13 -2.87 -34.55 -9.49
CA GLN A 13 -3.61 -35.27 -10.53
C GLN A 13 -3.36 -34.74 -11.95
N LYS A 14 -3.35 -33.42 -12.14
CA LYS A 14 -3.11 -32.81 -13.47
C LYS A 14 -1.68 -33.06 -13.98
N PRO A 15 -0.63 -32.83 -13.19
CA PRO A 15 0.74 -33.21 -13.54
C PRO A 15 0.90 -34.71 -13.82
N ILE A 16 0.35 -35.57 -12.97
CA ILE A 16 0.42 -37.04 -13.16
C ILE A 16 -0.27 -37.46 -14.46
N PHE A 17 -1.43 -36.90 -14.77
CA PHE A 17 -2.14 -37.18 -16.01
C PHE A 17 -1.34 -36.74 -17.24
N ARG A 18 -0.74 -35.54 -17.20
CA ARG A 18 0.11 -35.02 -18.28
C ARG A 18 1.36 -35.88 -18.48
N LEU A 19 2.03 -36.27 -17.40
CA LEU A 19 3.19 -37.17 -17.47
C LEU A 19 2.82 -38.54 -18.05
N ARG A 20 1.69 -39.13 -17.63
CA ARG A 20 1.20 -40.40 -18.20
C ARG A 20 0.78 -40.28 -19.67
N CYS A 21 0.26 -39.12 -20.08
CA CYS A 21 -0.07 -38.84 -21.47
C CYS A 21 1.19 -38.76 -22.34
N LEU A 22 2.22 -38.06 -21.85
CA LEU A 22 3.54 -37.97 -22.51
C LEU A 22 4.18 -39.35 -22.66
N VAL A 23 4.14 -40.20 -21.62
CA VAL A 23 4.66 -41.58 -21.70
C VAL A 23 3.91 -42.40 -22.77
N LYS A 24 2.57 -42.32 -22.81
CA LYS A 24 1.78 -43.03 -23.82
C LYS A 24 2.03 -42.55 -25.25
N GLN A 25 2.26 -41.25 -25.43
CA GLN A 25 2.57 -40.67 -26.74
C GLN A 25 4.00 -41.04 -27.19
N LEU A 26 4.93 -41.16 -26.24
CA LEU A 26 6.29 -41.67 -26.48
C LEU A 26 6.28 -43.15 -26.89
N GLU A 27 5.50 -43.98 -26.19
CA GLU A 27 5.35 -45.42 -26.50
C GLU A 27 4.73 -45.68 -27.88
N LYS A 28 3.89 -44.76 -28.37
CA LYS A 28 3.27 -44.84 -29.71
C LYS A 28 4.14 -44.29 -30.83
N GLY A 29 5.27 -43.65 -30.51
CA GLY A 29 6.11 -42.97 -31.49
C GLY A 29 5.52 -41.65 -32.02
N ASP A 30 4.47 -41.12 -31.38
CA ASP A 30 3.78 -39.89 -31.77
C ASP A 30 4.61 -38.63 -31.40
N ILE A 31 5.67 -38.79 -30.60
CA ILE A 31 6.56 -37.72 -30.16
C ILE A 31 8.00 -38.07 -30.53
N ASN A 32 8.68 -37.12 -31.17
CA ASN A 32 10.10 -37.21 -31.42
C ASN A 32 10.88 -37.15 -30.09
N VAL A 33 11.63 -38.22 -29.81
CA VAL A 33 12.42 -38.40 -28.60
C VAL A 33 13.41 -37.23 -28.38
N SER A 34 13.97 -36.69 -29.46
CA SER A 34 14.89 -35.55 -29.43
C SER A 34 14.19 -34.28 -28.93
N ASP A 35 12.98 -34.02 -29.40
CA ASP A 35 12.21 -32.83 -29.00
C ASP A 35 11.70 -32.95 -27.56
N LEU A 36 11.33 -34.16 -27.13
CA LEU A 36 10.96 -34.40 -25.74
C LEU A 36 12.14 -34.16 -24.79
N LYS A 37 13.33 -34.64 -25.16
CA LYS A 37 14.55 -34.42 -24.39
C LYS A 37 14.86 -32.92 -24.27
N ASN A 38 14.86 -32.19 -25.38
CA ASN A 38 15.13 -30.74 -25.38
C ASN A 38 14.13 -29.96 -24.52
N ASN A 39 12.83 -30.33 -24.57
CA ASN A 39 11.81 -29.67 -23.76
C ASN A 39 11.94 -29.96 -22.26
N ILE A 40 12.34 -31.18 -21.89
CA ILE A 40 12.60 -31.55 -20.50
C ILE A 40 13.83 -30.83 -19.96
N GLU A 41 14.91 -30.77 -20.75
CA GLU A 41 16.13 -30.02 -20.39
C GLU A 41 15.82 -28.53 -20.24
N TYR A 42 15.05 -27.94 -21.16
CA TYR A 42 14.61 -26.55 -21.04
C TYR A 42 13.75 -26.30 -19.79
N ALA A 43 12.79 -27.18 -19.49
CA ALA A 43 11.97 -27.06 -18.28
C ALA A 43 12.81 -27.19 -17.00
N ALA A 44 13.81 -28.08 -16.98
CA ALA A 44 14.76 -28.21 -15.89
C ALA A 44 15.60 -26.94 -15.72
N SER A 45 16.15 -26.38 -16.80
CA SER A 45 16.91 -25.12 -16.76
C SER A 45 16.08 -23.93 -16.29
N VAL A 46 14.80 -23.85 -16.68
CA VAL A 46 13.88 -22.81 -16.19
C VAL A 46 13.62 -22.98 -14.70
N LEU A 47 13.41 -24.21 -14.23
CA LEU A 47 13.20 -24.49 -12.80
C LEU A 47 14.46 -24.23 -11.98
N GLU A 48 15.65 -24.58 -12.49
CA GLU A 48 16.93 -24.27 -11.86
C GLU A 48 17.18 -22.76 -11.81
N ALA A 49 16.89 -22.01 -12.87
CA ALA A 49 17.01 -20.56 -12.87
C ALA A 49 16.07 -19.89 -11.85
N VAL A 50 14.82 -20.39 -11.74
CA VAL A 50 13.87 -19.93 -10.73
C VAL A 50 14.36 -20.28 -9.32
N TYR A 51 14.87 -21.49 -9.11
CA TYR A 51 15.42 -21.92 -7.82
C TYR A 51 16.66 -21.11 -7.41
N ILE A 52 17.59 -20.85 -8.32
CA ILE A 52 18.79 -20.04 -8.06
C ILE A 52 18.41 -18.58 -7.76
N ASP A 53 17.48 -17.99 -8.51
CA ASP A 53 16.97 -16.64 -8.23
C ASP A 53 16.24 -16.56 -6.87
N GLU A 54 15.50 -17.60 -6.50
CA GLU A 54 14.82 -17.72 -5.21
C GLU A 54 15.82 -17.89 -4.06
N THR A 55 16.87 -18.71 -4.25
CA THR A 55 17.93 -18.96 -3.25
C THR A 55 18.85 -17.75 -3.08
N ARG A 56 19.20 -17.05 -4.16
CA ARG A 56 20.02 -15.84 -4.12
C ARG A 56 19.30 -14.68 -3.42
N LYS A 57 17.97 -14.57 -3.58
CA LYS A 57 17.16 -13.57 -2.86
C LYS A 57 17.00 -13.88 -1.37
N LEU A 58 16.99 -15.15 -0.97
CA LEU A 58 16.97 -15.57 0.43
C LEU A 58 18.31 -15.29 1.13
N LEU A 59 19.42 -15.55 0.44
CA LEU A 59 20.76 -15.26 0.95
C LEU A 59 20.99 -13.74 1.08
N ASP A 60 20.56 -12.92 0.11
CA ASP A 60 20.66 -11.45 0.18
C ASP A 60 19.91 -10.85 1.40
N THR A 61 18.82 -11.46 1.85
CA THR A 61 18.07 -10.97 3.04
C THR A 61 18.70 -11.37 4.38
N GLU A 62 19.47 -12.48 4.42
CA GLU A 62 20.29 -12.82 5.59
C GLU A 62 21.57 -11.98 5.62
N ASP A 63 22.14 -11.66 4.44
CA ASP A 63 23.35 -10.84 4.30
C ASP A 63 23.14 -9.40 4.80
N GLU A 64 22.01 -8.76 4.50
CA GLU A 64 21.69 -7.39 4.97
C GLU A 64 21.45 -7.26 6.49
N LEU A 65 21.16 -8.37 7.19
CA LEU A 65 21.10 -8.42 8.66
C LEU A 65 22.46 -8.74 9.31
N SER A 66 23.39 -9.32 8.54
CA SER A 66 24.73 -9.66 9.01
C SER A 66 25.66 -8.43 9.11
N ASP A 67 25.33 -7.34 8.40
CA ASP A 67 26.00 -6.04 8.50
C ASP A 67 25.72 -5.29 9.82
N ILE A 68 24.75 -5.74 10.62
CA ILE A 68 24.50 -5.21 11.96
C ILE A 68 25.53 -5.84 12.90
N HIS A 69 26.52 -5.06 13.36
CA HIS A 69 27.52 -5.50 14.35
C HIS A 69 26.82 -6.25 15.51
N THR A 70 27.09 -7.55 15.63
CA THR A 70 26.42 -8.49 16.54
C THR A 70 26.54 -8.13 18.02
N ASP A 71 27.49 -7.26 18.36
CA ASP A 71 27.78 -6.85 19.74
C ASP A 71 26.98 -5.62 20.19
N ALA A 72 26.25 -4.95 19.28
CA ALA A 72 25.60 -3.66 19.56
C ALA A 72 24.08 -3.74 19.81
N VAL A 73 23.42 -4.86 19.49
CA VAL A 73 21.96 -4.98 19.51
C VAL A 73 21.51 -6.19 20.34
N PRO A 74 20.69 -6.00 21.40
CA PRO A 74 20.15 -7.10 22.20
C PRO A 74 19.41 -8.14 21.36
N MET A 75 19.47 -9.40 21.79
CA MET A 75 18.88 -10.53 21.06
C MET A 75 17.37 -10.35 20.83
N GLU A 76 16.67 -9.80 21.81
CA GLU A 76 15.23 -9.51 21.75
C GLU A 76 14.90 -8.52 20.62
N VAL A 77 15.76 -7.53 20.40
CA VAL A 77 15.60 -6.53 19.33
C VAL A 77 15.84 -7.17 17.97
N ARG A 78 16.84 -8.04 17.86
CA ARG A 78 17.13 -8.77 16.62
C ARG A 78 15.99 -9.71 16.24
N ASP A 79 15.44 -10.46 17.20
CA ASP A 79 14.31 -11.36 16.96
C ASP A 79 13.04 -10.58 16.57
N TRP A 80 12.80 -9.43 17.22
CA TRP A 80 11.72 -8.53 16.84
C TRP A 80 11.88 -7.98 15.42
N LEU A 81 13.09 -7.52 15.05
CA LEU A 81 13.41 -7.03 13.70
C LEU A 81 13.17 -8.11 12.66
N ALA A 82 13.66 -9.33 12.90
CA ALA A 82 13.44 -10.46 12.01
C ALA A 82 11.94 -10.73 11.84
N SER A 83 11.17 -10.80 12.94
CA SER A 83 9.74 -11.10 12.88
C SER A 83 8.89 -10.01 12.20
N THR A 84 9.34 -8.75 12.23
CA THR A 84 8.58 -7.60 11.73
C THR A 84 8.95 -7.26 10.28
N PHE A 85 10.24 -7.35 9.94
CA PHE A 85 10.77 -6.85 8.67
C PHE A 85 11.18 -7.95 7.68
N THR A 86 11.13 -9.24 8.06
CA THR A 86 11.45 -10.35 7.16
C THR A 86 10.23 -11.21 6.85
N ARG A 87 10.07 -11.58 5.58
CA ARG A 87 8.89 -12.31 5.09
C ARG A 87 9.21 -13.78 4.86
N LYS A 88 8.31 -14.70 5.23
CA LYS A 88 8.26 -16.06 4.64
C LYS A 88 7.57 -15.97 3.27
N MET A 89 8.28 -16.29 2.19
CA MET A 89 8.00 -15.81 0.82
C MET A 89 6.65 -16.21 0.18
N GLY A 90 6.09 -15.26 -0.58
CA GLY A 90 5.15 -15.44 -1.68
C GLY A 90 5.25 -14.28 -2.70
N MET A 91 5.70 -14.56 -3.94
CA MET A 91 6.02 -13.55 -4.97
C MET A 91 4.83 -12.67 -5.43
N ARG A 92 5.13 -11.39 -5.72
CA ARG A 92 4.35 -10.47 -6.58
C ARG A 92 5.16 -10.19 -7.86
N ARG A 93 4.50 -10.19 -9.03
CA ARG A 93 5.11 -9.95 -10.35
C ARG A 93 5.11 -8.45 -10.68
N ARG A 94 6.25 -7.93 -11.18
CA ARG A 94 6.43 -6.55 -11.71
C ARG A 94 5.79 -6.38 -13.10
N ARG A 95 5.33 -5.15 -13.39
CA ARG A 95 5.04 -4.66 -14.75
C ARG A 95 6.20 -3.77 -15.24
N PRO A 96 6.43 -3.63 -16.56
CA PRO A 96 7.47 -2.76 -17.08
C PRO A 96 7.01 -1.29 -17.11
N GLU A 97 7.89 -0.38 -16.69
CA GLU A 97 7.71 1.08 -16.74
C GLU A 97 8.08 1.64 -18.12
N GLU A 98 7.29 2.58 -18.63
CA GLU A 98 7.59 3.37 -19.83
C GLU A 98 8.32 4.68 -19.48
N LYS A 99 9.30 5.05 -20.31
CA LYS A 99 10.19 6.21 -20.12
C LYS A 99 9.48 7.57 -20.32
N PRO A 100 9.83 8.63 -19.57
CA PRO A 100 9.21 9.95 -19.74
C PRO A 100 10.09 10.89 -20.55
N LYS A 101 9.65 11.32 -21.74
CA LYS A 101 10.13 12.56 -22.39
C LYS A 101 8.93 13.23 -23.07
N PHE A 102 8.68 14.51 -22.77
CA PHE A 102 7.50 15.37 -23.09
C PHE A 102 6.46 15.60 -21.97
N ARG A 103 6.23 14.64 -21.06
CA ARG A 103 5.34 14.82 -19.89
C ARG A 103 5.82 15.90 -18.90
N SER A 104 7.14 16.06 -18.71
CA SER A 104 7.69 16.96 -17.68
C SER A 104 7.39 18.45 -17.89
N ILE A 105 7.28 18.92 -19.14
CA ILE A 105 6.99 20.33 -19.45
C ILE A 105 5.51 20.66 -19.17
N VAL A 106 4.60 19.74 -19.50
CA VAL A 106 3.17 19.88 -19.20
C VAL A 106 2.93 19.84 -17.69
N HIS A 107 3.60 18.91 -16.99
CA HIS A 107 3.53 18.82 -15.52
C HIS A 107 4.09 20.07 -14.85
N ALA A 108 5.20 20.65 -15.33
CA ALA A 108 5.74 21.90 -14.78
C ALA A 108 4.79 23.11 -14.93
N VAL A 109 4.09 23.21 -16.07
CA VAL A 109 3.08 24.26 -16.28
C VAL A 109 1.83 24.03 -15.42
N GLN A 110 1.37 22.78 -15.31
CA GLN A 110 0.26 22.40 -14.44
C GLN A 110 0.60 22.64 -12.95
N ALA A 111 1.82 22.32 -12.54
CA ALA A 111 2.33 22.57 -11.19
C ALA A 111 2.35 24.08 -10.86
N GLY A 112 2.74 24.93 -11.81
CA GLY A 112 2.69 26.39 -11.64
C GLY A 112 1.27 26.92 -11.41
N ILE A 113 0.28 26.41 -12.16
CA ILE A 113 -1.14 26.76 -12.00
C ILE A 113 -1.71 26.22 -10.68
N PHE A 114 -1.30 25.02 -10.27
CA PHE A 114 -1.72 24.37 -9.03
C PHE A 114 -1.23 25.14 -7.80
N VAL A 115 0.04 25.56 -7.79
CA VAL A 115 0.63 26.41 -6.73
C VAL A 115 -0.12 27.73 -6.62
N GLU A 116 -0.40 28.40 -7.75
CA GLU A 116 -1.13 29.67 -7.74
C GLU A 116 -2.56 29.52 -7.20
N ARG A 117 -3.20 28.35 -7.37
CA ARG A 117 -4.53 28.05 -6.79
C ARG A 117 -4.48 27.72 -5.31
N MET A 118 -3.50 26.94 -4.84
CA MET A 118 -3.30 26.63 -3.43
C MET A 118 -3.14 27.90 -2.58
N TYR A 119 -2.35 28.87 -3.05
CA TYR A 119 -2.09 30.11 -2.31
C TYR A 119 -3.17 31.20 -2.49
N ARG A 120 -4.05 31.10 -3.50
CA ARG A 120 -5.09 32.13 -3.77
C ARG A 120 -6.42 31.94 -3.04
N ARG A 121 -6.72 30.78 -2.47
CA ARG A 121 -8.04 30.53 -1.83
C ARG A 121 -7.89 30.13 -0.37
N SER A 122 -7.90 31.14 0.51
CA SER A 122 -8.15 30.97 1.94
C SER A 122 -9.63 31.24 2.32
N SER A 123 -10.54 31.38 1.34
CA SER A 123 -11.82 32.05 1.62
C SER A 123 -13.03 31.55 0.80
N ASN A 124 -13.22 30.24 0.66
CA ASN A 124 -14.55 29.65 0.43
C ASN A 124 -14.58 28.19 0.94
N MET A 125 -14.59 28.05 2.27
CA MET A 125 -14.76 26.78 3.00
C MET A 125 -16.23 26.33 2.94
N ALA A 126 -16.72 25.95 1.76
CA ALA A 126 -18.10 25.48 1.63
C ALA A 126 -18.24 24.06 2.20
N GLY A 127 -18.76 23.94 3.42
CA GLY A 127 -19.42 22.71 3.90
C GLY A 127 -19.17 22.32 5.36
N LEU A 128 -17.95 22.46 5.88
CA LEU A 128 -17.60 22.10 7.27
C LEU A 128 -17.27 23.36 8.09
N THR A 129 -17.92 23.53 9.24
CA THR A 129 -17.60 24.61 10.18
C THR A 129 -16.47 24.18 11.11
N TYR A 130 -15.42 24.99 11.17
CA TYR A 130 -14.25 24.70 11.98
C TYR A 130 -14.31 25.43 13.33
N PRO A 131 -14.14 24.73 14.46
CA PRO A 131 -13.90 25.38 15.74
C PRO A 131 -12.66 26.27 15.68
N SER A 132 -12.67 27.41 16.39
CA SER A 132 -11.55 28.37 16.39
C SER A 132 -10.23 27.75 16.86
N ALA A 133 -10.29 26.81 17.81
CA ALA A 133 -9.14 26.04 18.27
C ALA A 133 -8.54 25.17 17.14
N VAL A 134 -9.38 24.47 16.38
CA VAL A 134 -8.95 23.67 15.21
C VAL A 134 -8.28 24.56 14.16
N ILE A 135 -8.88 25.70 13.83
CA ILE A 135 -8.29 26.68 12.89
C ILE A 135 -6.89 27.09 13.36
N SER A 136 -6.71 27.27 14.67
CA SER A 136 -5.43 27.69 15.24
C SER A 136 -4.36 26.62 15.11
N CYS A 137 -4.70 25.35 15.34
CA CYS A 137 -3.79 24.22 15.10
C CYS A 137 -3.40 24.10 13.62
N LEU A 138 -4.38 24.19 12.70
CA LEU A 138 -4.14 23.98 11.27
C LEU A 138 -3.29 25.06 10.59
N LYS A 139 -3.00 26.19 11.25
CA LYS A 139 -2.01 27.16 10.77
C LYS A 139 -0.61 26.58 10.65
N GLU A 140 -0.29 25.56 11.44
CA GLU A 140 1.01 24.90 11.46
C GLU A 140 1.02 23.59 10.66
N VAL A 141 -0.05 23.27 9.91
CA VAL A 141 -0.18 21.98 9.21
C VAL A 141 0.91 21.73 8.17
N ASP A 142 1.56 22.77 7.67
CA ASP A 142 2.70 22.66 6.77
C ASP A 142 4.02 22.34 7.50
N GLN A 143 4.07 22.30 8.83
CA GLN A 143 5.30 22.15 9.59
C GLN A 143 5.56 20.70 10.00
N TRP A 144 6.83 20.30 10.09
CA TRP A 144 7.22 18.98 10.63
C TRP A 144 6.87 18.85 12.11
N SER A 145 6.89 19.97 12.84
CA SER A 145 6.56 20.04 14.26
C SER A 145 5.05 20.10 14.53
N PHE A 146 4.20 19.89 13.51
CA PHE A 146 2.75 19.91 13.66
C PHE A 146 2.33 18.94 14.77
N ASN A 147 1.53 19.42 15.73
CA ASN A 147 1.09 18.61 16.85
C ASN A 147 -0.31 18.04 16.57
N VAL A 148 -0.35 16.79 16.09
CA VAL A 148 -1.60 16.06 15.83
C VAL A 148 -2.43 15.81 17.09
N PHE A 149 -1.81 15.70 18.27
CA PHE A 149 -2.53 15.54 19.53
C PHE A 149 -3.31 16.81 19.89
N SER A 150 -2.69 17.98 19.71
CA SER A 150 -3.37 19.27 19.89
C SER A 150 -4.56 19.41 18.94
N LEU A 151 -4.41 18.97 17.68
CA LEU A 151 -5.54 18.93 16.74
C LEU A 151 -6.65 18.01 17.23
N ASN A 152 -6.29 16.81 17.74
CA ASN A 152 -7.27 15.86 18.24
C ASN A 152 -8.08 16.40 19.43
N GLU A 153 -7.40 17.04 20.39
CA GLU A 153 -8.07 17.68 21.52
C GLU A 153 -8.97 18.84 21.05
N ALA A 154 -8.44 19.74 20.21
CA ALA A 154 -9.16 20.90 19.70
C ALA A 154 -10.38 20.55 18.85
N SER A 155 -10.37 19.38 18.19
CA SER A 155 -11.45 18.90 17.33
C SER A 155 -12.49 18.05 18.05
N GLY A 156 -12.30 17.75 19.34
CA GLY A 156 -13.18 16.84 20.08
C GLY A 156 -13.04 15.39 19.61
N GLU A 157 -11.80 14.91 19.47
CA GLU A 157 -11.44 13.55 19.02
C GLU A 157 -11.74 13.26 17.54
N HIS A 158 -11.66 14.28 16.69
CA HIS A 158 -11.94 14.19 15.25
C HIS A 158 -10.74 14.63 14.38
N ALA A 159 -9.51 14.32 14.81
CA ALA A 159 -8.30 14.79 14.12
C ALA A 159 -8.26 14.36 12.64
N LEU A 160 -8.66 13.12 12.33
CA LEU A 160 -8.60 12.60 10.98
C LEU A 160 -9.61 13.32 10.06
N LYS A 161 -10.83 13.55 10.53
CA LYS A 161 -11.86 14.32 9.81
C LYS A 161 -11.37 15.69 9.40
N PHE A 162 -10.85 16.46 10.34
CA PHE A 162 -10.37 17.81 10.05
C PHE A 162 -9.11 17.82 9.18
N MET A 163 -8.19 16.87 9.39
CA MET A 163 -6.98 16.76 8.56
C MET A 163 -7.32 16.41 7.10
N VAL A 164 -8.16 15.39 6.88
CA VAL A 164 -8.58 14.99 5.52
C VAL A 164 -9.32 16.12 4.83
N TYR A 165 -10.27 16.77 5.52
CA TYR A 165 -11.02 17.88 4.92
C TYR A 165 -10.11 19.07 4.58
N GLU A 166 -9.18 19.43 5.48
CA GLU A 166 -8.21 20.50 5.26
C GLU A 166 -7.39 20.22 4.00
N LEU A 167 -6.80 19.03 3.89
CA LEU A 167 -5.94 18.70 2.75
C LEU A 167 -6.72 18.54 1.44
N PHE A 168 -7.92 17.96 1.49
CA PHE A 168 -8.80 17.87 0.31
C PHE A 168 -9.21 19.25 -0.21
N THR A 169 -9.44 20.20 0.70
CA THR A 169 -9.75 21.59 0.34
C THR A 169 -8.50 22.32 -0.17
N ARG A 170 -7.38 22.21 0.55
CA ARG A 170 -6.12 22.88 0.25
C ARG A 170 -5.58 22.51 -1.12
N TYR A 171 -5.65 21.24 -1.49
CA TYR A 171 -5.24 20.74 -2.80
C TYR A 171 -6.35 20.83 -3.87
N ASP A 172 -7.47 21.51 -3.60
CA ASP A 172 -8.62 21.70 -4.48
C ASP A 172 -9.25 20.38 -5.00
N LEU A 173 -9.03 19.26 -4.30
CA LEU A 173 -9.45 17.92 -4.71
C LEU A 173 -10.97 17.79 -4.74
N ILE A 174 -11.66 18.44 -3.80
CA ILE A 174 -13.12 18.45 -3.72
C ILE A 174 -13.72 19.00 -5.02
N ASN A 175 -13.25 20.16 -5.47
CA ASN A 175 -13.74 20.79 -6.69
C ASN A 175 -13.26 20.02 -7.93
N ARG A 176 -11.98 19.63 -7.95
CA ARG A 176 -11.35 18.98 -9.10
C ARG A 176 -12.01 17.65 -9.48
N PHE A 177 -12.36 16.86 -8.47
CA PHE A 177 -12.99 15.54 -8.64
C PHE A 177 -14.48 15.55 -8.34
N LYS A 178 -15.07 16.73 -8.11
CA LYS A 178 -16.50 16.93 -7.82
C LYS A 178 -16.97 16.04 -6.66
N ILE A 179 -16.17 15.96 -5.60
CA ILE A 179 -16.46 15.12 -4.44
C ILE A 179 -17.65 15.74 -3.70
N PRO A 180 -18.78 15.03 -3.52
CA PRO A 180 -19.88 15.56 -2.72
C PRO A 180 -19.42 15.73 -1.27
N VAL A 181 -19.51 16.96 -0.74
CA VAL A 181 -19.00 17.27 0.61
C VAL A 181 -19.68 16.43 1.69
N ALA A 182 -20.99 16.18 1.56
CA ALA A 182 -21.72 15.30 2.47
C ALA A 182 -21.17 13.87 2.48
N CYS A 183 -20.77 13.34 1.32
CA CYS A 183 -20.13 12.03 1.23
C CYS A 183 -18.75 12.02 1.87
N LEU A 184 -17.96 13.09 1.69
CA LEU A 184 -16.65 13.20 2.32
C LEU A 184 -16.74 13.20 3.85
N VAL A 185 -17.67 13.98 4.40
CA VAL A 185 -17.89 14.01 5.86
C VAL A 185 -18.31 12.63 6.37
N SER A 186 -19.34 12.03 5.76
CA SER A 186 -19.86 10.72 6.18
C SER A 186 -18.81 9.61 6.07
N PHE A 187 -18.03 9.61 4.98
CA PHE A 187 -16.94 8.67 4.78
C PHE A 187 -15.87 8.78 5.86
N VAL A 188 -15.39 9.98 6.18
CA VAL A 188 -14.30 10.13 7.16
C VAL A 188 -14.80 9.90 8.59
N GLU A 189 -16.06 10.20 8.90
CA GLU A 189 -16.66 9.81 10.18
C GLU A 189 -16.75 8.28 10.31
N ALA A 190 -17.12 7.57 9.24
CA ALA A 190 -17.06 6.11 9.21
C ALA A 190 -15.62 5.56 9.34
N LEU A 191 -14.62 6.27 8.80
CA LEU A 191 -13.22 5.94 9.03
C LEU A 191 -12.83 6.05 10.50
N GLU A 192 -13.14 7.17 11.17
CA GLU A 192 -12.84 7.38 12.59
C GLU A 192 -13.50 6.34 13.51
N ILE A 193 -14.74 5.95 13.19
CA ILE A 193 -15.44 4.86 13.87
C ILE A 193 -14.67 3.54 13.71
N GLY A 194 -14.25 3.18 12.50
CA GLY A 194 -13.52 1.93 12.27
C GLY A 194 -12.12 1.92 12.88
N TYR A 195 -11.41 3.06 12.93
CA TYR A 195 -10.16 3.19 13.68
C TYR A 195 -10.37 3.01 15.20
N SER A 196 -11.51 3.45 15.72
CA SER A 196 -11.85 3.33 17.15
C SER A 196 -12.40 1.95 17.54
N LYS A 197 -12.72 1.08 16.57
CA LYS A 197 -13.37 -0.23 16.77
C LYS A 197 -12.68 -1.12 17.82
N TYR A 198 -11.35 -1.16 17.81
CA TYR A 198 -10.54 -2.01 18.70
C TYR A 198 -9.90 -1.24 19.86
N LYS A 199 -10.14 0.07 19.97
CA LYS A 199 -9.58 0.94 21.03
C LYS A 199 -8.05 0.81 21.15
N ASN A 200 -7.36 0.82 20.01
CA ASN A 200 -5.92 0.68 19.98
C ASN A 200 -5.23 1.91 20.59
N PRO A 201 -4.15 1.71 21.38
CA PRO A 201 -3.38 2.82 21.91
C PRO A 201 -2.59 3.58 20.84
N TYR A 202 -2.19 2.91 19.74
CA TYR A 202 -1.37 3.50 18.68
C TYR A 202 -2.08 3.54 17.31
N HIS A 203 -2.40 2.39 16.71
CA HIS A 203 -3.06 2.29 15.40
C HIS A 203 -4.54 2.73 15.47
N ASN A 204 -4.76 4.02 15.65
CA ASN A 204 -6.05 4.69 15.82
C ASN A 204 -6.13 5.93 14.90
N LEU A 205 -7.21 6.72 15.01
CA LEU A 205 -7.46 7.86 14.13
C LEU A 205 -6.39 8.96 14.24
N ILE A 206 -5.73 9.09 15.39
CA ILE A 206 -4.68 10.09 15.61
C ILE A 206 -3.46 9.72 14.77
N HIS A 207 -3.05 8.45 14.80
CA HIS A 207 -1.98 7.92 13.95
C HIS A 207 -2.31 8.08 12.46
N ALA A 208 -3.53 7.79 12.05
CA ALA A 208 -3.95 8.01 10.66
C ALA A 208 -3.87 9.50 10.25
N ALA A 209 -4.28 10.41 11.13
CA ALA A 209 -4.18 11.86 10.90
C ALA A 209 -2.72 12.31 10.81
N ASP A 210 -1.85 11.78 11.68
CA ASP A 210 -0.42 12.06 11.72
C ASP A 210 0.29 11.65 10.43
N VAL A 211 0.09 10.41 9.98
CA VAL A 211 0.66 9.90 8.72
C VAL A 211 0.14 10.71 7.53
N THR A 212 -1.15 11.07 7.52
CA THR A 212 -1.75 11.89 6.46
C THR A 212 -1.11 13.28 6.39
N GLN A 213 -0.90 13.94 7.54
CA GLN A 213 -0.22 15.23 7.61
C GLN A 213 1.26 15.12 7.23
N THR A 214 1.94 14.06 7.67
CA THR A 214 3.35 13.82 7.36
C THR A 214 3.56 13.61 5.86
N VAL A 215 2.67 12.87 5.19
CA VAL A 215 2.68 12.72 3.73
C VAL A 215 2.51 14.07 3.04
N HIS A 216 1.59 14.91 3.53
CA HIS A 216 1.45 16.29 3.06
C HIS A 216 2.74 17.11 3.25
N TYR A 217 3.35 17.07 4.44
CA TYR A 217 4.61 17.77 4.71
C TYR A 217 5.70 17.34 3.72
N ILE A 218 5.92 16.04 3.54
CA ILE A 218 6.95 15.50 2.64
C ILE A 218 6.67 15.96 1.21
N MET A 219 5.42 15.85 0.76
CA MET A 219 5.01 16.29 -0.57
C MET A 219 5.33 17.77 -0.82
N LEU A 220 5.01 18.61 0.17
CA LEU A 220 5.22 20.06 0.11
C LEU A 220 6.69 20.45 0.20
N HIS A 221 7.41 19.98 1.21
CA HIS A 221 8.77 20.43 1.53
C HIS A 221 9.81 19.91 0.54
N THR A 222 9.62 18.73 -0.03
CA THR A 222 10.53 18.21 -1.06
C THR A 222 10.20 18.76 -2.45
N GLY A 223 9.03 19.38 -2.63
CA GLY A 223 8.52 19.81 -3.94
C GLY A 223 8.09 18.67 -4.86
N ILE A 224 8.09 17.40 -4.39
CA ILE A 224 7.66 16.26 -5.21
C ILE A 224 6.21 16.40 -5.66
N MET A 225 5.37 17.12 -4.91
CA MET A 225 4.00 17.44 -5.31
C MET A 225 3.89 18.10 -6.69
N HIS A 226 4.91 18.81 -7.16
CA HIS A 226 4.93 19.43 -8.49
C HIS A 226 5.10 18.42 -9.63
N TRP A 227 5.51 17.20 -9.31
CA TRP A 227 5.71 16.11 -10.25
C TRP A 227 4.51 15.15 -10.29
N LEU A 228 3.65 15.23 -9.27
CA LEU A 228 2.45 14.43 -9.13
C LEU A 228 1.26 15.10 -9.84
N THR A 229 0.42 14.28 -10.44
CA THR A 229 -0.90 14.67 -10.91
C THR A 229 -1.87 14.85 -9.73
N GLU A 230 -2.96 15.59 -9.94
CA GLU A 230 -4.01 15.76 -8.91
C GLU A 230 -4.61 14.40 -8.47
N LEU A 231 -4.65 13.40 -9.36
CA LEU A 231 -5.15 12.06 -9.05
C LEU A 231 -4.17 11.29 -8.15
N GLU A 232 -2.86 11.44 -8.40
CA GLU A 232 -1.82 10.86 -7.54
C GLU A 232 -1.80 11.55 -6.17
N ILE A 233 -2.00 12.86 -6.09
CA ILE A 233 -2.13 13.58 -4.81
C ILE A 233 -3.36 13.07 -4.04
N LEU A 234 -4.51 12.92 -4.71
CA LEU A 234 -5.71 12.32 -4.10
C LEU A 234 -5.42 10.90 -3.60
N ALA A 235 -4.74 10.07 -4.40
CA ALA A 235 -4.38 8.72 -4.02
C ALA A 235 -3.43 8.69 -2.80
N MET A 236 -2.42 9.56 -2.75
CA MET A 236 -1.46 9.65 -1.64
C MET A 236 -2.16 9.97 -0.31
N ILE A 237 -3.02 11.00 -0.32
CA ILE A 237 -3.74 11.43 0.89
C ILE A 237 -4.77 10.37 1.31
N LEU A 238 -5.53 9.82 0.34
CA LEU A 238 -6.50 8.78 0.63
C LEU A 238 -5.82 7.51 1.18
N ALA A 239 -4.71 7.07 0.59
CA ALA A 239 -3.96 5.91 1.06
C ALA A 239 -3.46 6.12 2.49
N ALA A 240 -2.86 7.27 2.79
CA ALA A 240 -2.40 7.61 4.13
C ALA A 240 -3.55 7.60 5.16
N ALA A 241 -4.71 8.16 4.80
CA ALA A 241 -5.88 8.21 5.68
C ALA A 241 -6.46 6.83 6.00
N ILE A 242 -6.39 5.87 5.08
CA ILE A 242 -6.99 4.53 5.25
C ILE A 242 -6.00 3.42 5.63
N HIS A 243 -4.69 3.72 5.68
CA HIS A 243 -3.67 2.67 5.65
C HIS A 243 -3.76 1.65 6.79
N ASP A 244 -4.30 2.04 7.94
CA ASP A 244 -4.48 1.20 9.14
C ASP A 244 -5.96 1.03 9.55
N TYR A 245 -6.89 1.25 8.62
CA TYR A 245 -8.32 1.23 8.91
C TYR A 245 -8.80 -0.11 9.50
N GLU A 246 -9.46 -0.08 10.66
CA GLU A 246 -9.85 -1.26 11.46
C GLU A 246 -8.68 -2.16 11.92
N HIS A 247 -7.50 -1.61 12.15
CA HIS A 247 -6.38 -2.35 12.75
C HIS A 247 -6.77 -3.00 14.10
N THR A 248 -6.36 -4.24 14.34
CA THR A 248 -6.79 -5.02 15.53
C THR A 248 -5.95 -4.80 16.78
N GLY A 249 -4.89 -4.00 16.66
CA GLY A 249 -3.89 -3.79 17.70
C GLY A 249 -2.89 -4.93 17.84
N THR A 250 -2.93 -5.91 16.92
CA THR A 250 -2.03 -7.06 16.88
C THR A 250 -1.31 -7.12 15.52
N THR A 251 -0.25 -7.91 15.42
CA THR A 251 0.58 -7.99 14.20
C THR A 251 0.06 -9.02 13.20
N ASN A 252 0.49 -8.92 11.94
CA ASN A 252 0.26 -9.96 10.92
C ASN A 252 0.68 -11.36 11.41
N ASN A 253 1.82 -11.49 12.10
CA ASN A 253 2.27 -12.77 12.65
C ASN A 253 1.30 -13.31 13.71
N PHE A 254 0.75 -12.45 14.59
CA PHE A 254 -0.27 -12.89 15.55
C PHE A 254 -1.49 -13.48 14.83
N HIS A 255 -1.99 -12.79 13.80
CA HIS A 255 -3.11 -13.26 12.99
C HIS A 255 -2.85 -14.62 12.33
N ILE A 256 -1.63 -14.85 11.83
CA ILE A 256 -1.21 -16.11 11.19
C ILE A 256 -1.08 -17.22 12.23
N GLN A 257 -0.39 -16.99 13.34
CA GLN A 257 -0.18 -18.00 14.39
C GLN A 257 -1.49 -18.45 15.05
N THR A 258 -2.43 -17.51 15.20
CA THR A 258 -3.75 -17.79 15.77
C THR A 258 -4.76 -18.30 14.74
N ARG A 259 -4.40 -18.34 13.45
CA ARG A 259 -5.30 -18.72 12.34
C ARG A 259 -6.61 -17.94 12.34
N SER A 260 -6.50 -16.64 12.61
CA SER A 260 -7.64 -15.72 12.57
C SER A 260 -8.35 -15.74 11.21
N ASP A 261 -9.62 -15.33 11.17
CA ASP A 261 -10.40 -15.28 9.93
C ASP A 261 -9.73 -14.42 8.85
N ALA A 262 -9.13 -13.29 9.24
CA ALA A 262 -8.40 -12.43 8.32
C ALA A 262 -7.18 -13.13 7.71
N ALA A 263 -6.43 -13.90 8.50
CA ALA A 263 -5.28 -14.66 8.00
C ALA A 263 -5.70 -15.74 6.99
N ILE A 264 -6.81 -16.44 7.27
CA ILE A 264 -7.39 -17.42 6.35
C ILE A 264 -7.91 -16.74 5.07
N LEU A 265 -8.59 -15.61 5.19
CA LEU A 265 -9.14 -14.85 4.06
C LEU A 265 -8.05 -14.34 3.12
N TYR A 266 -6.98 -13.77 3.69
CA TYR A 266 -5.86 -13.19 2.94
C TYR A 266 -4.68 -14.14 2.72
N ASN A 267 -4.86 -15.43 3.05
CA ASN A 267 -3.89 -16.49 2.83
C ASN A 267 -2.49 -16.15 3.38
N ASP A 268 -2.44 -15.66 4.61
CA ASP A 268 -1.24 -15.29 5.36
C ASP A 268 -0.34 -14.21 4.69
N ARG A 269 -0.86 -13.45 3.73
CA ARG A 269 -0.10 -12.41 3.00
C ARG A 269 -0.64 -11.03 3.29
N SER A 270 0.19 -10.16 3.87
CA SER A 270 -0.12 -8.76 4.18
C SER A 270 -1.54 -8.64 4.73
N VAL A 271 -1.80 -9.38 5.81
CA VAL A 271 -3.16 -9.73 6.26
C VAL A 271 -3.94 -8.48 6.64
N LEU A 272 -3.31 -7.62 7.43
CA LEU A 272 -3.86 -6.35 7.89
C LEU A 272 -3.95 -5.35 6.74
N GLU A 273 -2.91 -5.20 5.93
CA GLU A 273 -2.88 -4.22 4.84
C GLU A 273 -3.93 -4.52 3.76
N ASN A 274 -4.18 -5.80 3.46
CA ASN A 274 -5.29 -6.20 2.61
C ASN A 274 -6.65 -5.91 3.26
N HIS A 275 -6.78 -6.10 4.58
CA HIS A 275 -8.00 -5.75 5.31
C HIS A 275 -8.29 -4.25 5.25
N HIS A 276 -7.30 -3.41 5.57
CA HIS A 276 -7.43 -1.95 5.62
C HIS A 276 -8.00 -1.40 4.31
N VAL A 277 -7.35 -1.72 3.19
CA VAL A 277 -7.80 -1.26 1.87
C VAL A 277 -9.13 -1.89 1.48
N SER A 278 -9.34 -3.19 1.73
CA SER A 278 -10.59 -3.85 1.36
C SER A 278 -11.79 -3.30 2.13
N ALA A 279 -11.63 -3.02 3.43
CA ALA A 279 -12.67 -2.51 4.30
C ALA A 279 -13.01 -1.06 3.96
N ALA A 280 -12.01 -0.19 3.75
CA ALA A 280 -12.25 1.20 3.37
C ALA A 280 -12.99 1.35 2.03
N TYR A 281 -12.64 0.52 1.03
CA TYR A 281 -13.40 0.50 -0.23
C TYR A 281 -14.81 -0.09 -0.11
N ARG A 282 -15.05 -0.93 0.90
CA ARG A 282 -16.40 -1.42 1.20
C ARG A 282 -17.28 -0.32 1.76
N VAL A 283 -16.72 0.56 2.61
CA VAL A 283 -17.44 1.76 3.10
C VAL A 283 -17.88 2.63 1.92
N MET A 284 -17.02 2.84 0.93
CA MET A 284 -17.35 3.59 -0.29
C MET A 284 -18.34 2.90 -1.24
N GLN A 285 -18.84 1.69 -0.91
CA GLN A 285 -19.96 1.09 -1.64
C GLN A 285 -21.32 1.64 -1.20
N GLU A 286 -21.39 2.25 -0.02
CA GLU A 286 -22.58 2.98 0.42
C GLU A 286 -22.66 4.32 -0.33
N ASP A 287 -23.80 4.61 -0.95
CA ASP A 287 -23.97 5.77 -1.83
C ASP A 287 -23.69 7.11 -1.11
N ASP A 288 -24.02 7.19 0.18
CA ASP A 288 -23.81 8.36 1.02
C ASP A 288 -22.36 8.50 1.53
N MET A 289 -21.48 7.53 1.28
CA MET A 289 -20.06 7.56 1.65
C MET A 289 -19.13 7.44 0.44
N ASN A 290 -19.68 7.38 -0.78
CA ASN A 290 -18.89 7.21 -1.99
C ASN A 290 -18.26 8.53 -2.45
N ILE A 291 -17.10 8.87 -1.90
CA ILE A 291 -16.33 10.07 -2.29
C ILE A 291 -15.78 10.01 -3.73
N LEU A 292 -15.82 8.84 -4.38
CA LEU A 292 -15.28 8.60 -5.71
C LEU A 292 -16.36 8.52 -6.80
N VAL A 293 -17.62 8.80 -6.45
CA VAL A 293 -18.80 8.61 -7.32
C VAL A 293 -18.72 9.34 -8.66
N ASN A 294 -18.03 10.50 -8.69
CA ASN A 294 -17.91 11.35 -9.87
C ASN A 294 -16.61 11.15 -10.67
N LEU A 295 -15.76 10.20 -10.28
CA LEU A 295 -14.58 9.84 -11.07
C LEU A 295 -14.97 9.17 -12.39
N SER A 296 -14.16 9.41 -13.42
CA SER A 296 -14.25 8.60 -14.64
C SER A 296 -13.85 7.15 -14.34
N LYS A 297 -14.25 6.21 -15.20
CA LYS A 297 -13.90 4.79 -15.02
C LYS A 297 -12.40 4.54 -15.03
N ASP A 298 -11.66 5.29 -15.86
CA ASP A 298 -10.21 5.19 -15.93
C ASP A 298 -9.56 5.80 -14.69
N ASP A 299 -9.96 7.01 -14.28
CA ASP A 299 -9.45 7.64 -13.05
C ASP A 299 -9.71 6.77 -11.81
N TRP A 300 -10.90 6.17 -11.71
CA TRP A 300 -11.23 5.27 -10.61
C TRP A 300 -10.33 4.04 -10.57
N ARG A 301 -10.05 3.43 -11.73
CA ARG A 301 -9.16 2.26 -11.83
C ARG A 301 -7.73 2.62 -11.46
N ASP A 302 -7.25 3.77 -11.95
CA ASP A 302 -5.88 4.21 -11.75
C ASP A 302 -5.67 4.63 -10.28
N LEU A 303 -6.59 5.41 -9.71
CA LEU A 303 -6.62 5.72 -8.27
C LEU A 303 -6.62 4.45 -7.42
N ARG A 304 -7.51 3.50 -7.74
CA ARG A 304 -7.59 2.24 -6.99
C ARG A 304 -6.30 1.45 -7.03
N THR A 305 -5.63 1.43 -8.19
CA THR A 305 -4.35 0.74 -8.35
C THR A 305 -3.28 1.38 -7.46
N LEU A 306 -3.15 2.71 -7.52
CA LEU A 306 -2.21 3.48 -6.70
C LEU A 306 -2.44 3.27 -5.20
N VAL A 307 -3.68 3.42 -4.74
CA VAL A 307 -4.03 3.29 -3.31
C VAL A 307 -3.75 1.87 -2.80
N ILE A 308 -4.12 0.83 -3.56
CA ILE A 308 -3.84 -0.56 -3.17
C ILE A 308 -2.32 -0.80 -3.08
N GLU A 309 -1.55 -0.28 -4.02
CA GLU A 309 -0.10 -0.44 -4.02
C GLU A 309 0.56 0.27 -2.84
N MET A 310 0.15 1.50 -2.54
CA MET A 310 0.66 2.27 -1.41
C MET A 310 0.32 1.63 -0.06
N VAL A 311 -0.95 1.25 0.17
CA VAL A 311 -1.35 0.63 1.44
C VAL A 311 -0.67 -0.73 1.62
N LEU A 312 -0.57 -1.56 0.57
CA LEU A 312 0.16 -2.83 0.70
C LEU A 312 1.67 -2.65 0.88
N SER A 313 2.20 -1.46 0.55
CA SER A 313 3.60 -1.11 0.78
C SER A 313 3.86 -0.67 2.22
N THR A 314 2.84 -0.50 3.07
CA THR A 314 3.04 -0.26 4.51
C THR A 314 3.29 -1.55 5.30
N ASP A 315 3.17 -2.73 4.66
CA ASP A 315 3.58 -4.00 5.26
C ASP A 315 5.09 -3.96 5.52
N MET A 316 5.45 -3.91 6.80
CA MET A 316 6.84 -3.77 7.26
C MET A 316 7.73 -4.91 6.79
N SER A 317 7.18 -6.10 6.45
CA SER A 317 7.93 -7.21 5.87
C SER A 317 8.48 -6.92 4.47
N GLY A 318 7.99 -5.87 3.81
CA GLY A 318 8.46 -5.36 2.52
C GLY A 318 9.56 -4.29 2.61
N HIS A 319 9.86 -3.77 3.81
CA HIS A 319 10.72 -2.61 4.01
C HIS A 319 12.10 -2.73 3.35
N PHE A 320 12.86 -3.78 3.65
CA PHE A 320 14.22 -3.94 3.11
C PHE A 320 14.22 -4.01 1.58
N GLN A 321 13.24 -4.70 1.00
CA GLN A 321 13.08 -4.80 -0.45
C GLN A 321 12.76 -3.43 -1.09
N GLN A 322 11.96 -2.60 -0.43
CA GLN A 322 11.66 -1.23 -0.88
C GLN A 322 12.91 -0.35 -0.82
N ILE A 323 13.64 -0.37 0.30
CA ILE A 323 14.88 0.40 0.46
C ILE A 323 15.94 -0.01 -0.56
N LYS A 324 16.13 -1.32 -0.77
CA LYS A 324 17.04 -1.85 -1.80
C LYS A 324 16.66 -1.37 -3.20
N THR A 325 15.36 -1.40 -3.52
CA THR A 325 14.87 -0.91 -4.82
C THR A 325 15.17 0.57 -4.97
N MET A 326 14.91 1.38 -3.94
CA MET A 326 15.18 2.82 -3.98
C MET A 326 16.67 3.13 -4.14
N ARG A 327 17.55 2.46 -3.38
CA ARG A 327 19.01 2.62 -3.50
C ARG A 327 19.48 2.30 -4.92
N ASN A 328 19.01 1.19 -5.49
CA ASN A 328 19.37 0.79 -6.84
C ASN A 328 18.93 1.83 -7.86
N THR A 329 17.70 2.37 -7.75
CA THR A 329 17.21 3.43 -8.64
C THR A 329 18.07 4.69 -8.56
N LEU A 330 18.48 5.11 -7.35
CA LEU A 330 19.34 6.28 -7.15
C LEU A 330 20.78 6.09 -7.65
N GLN A 331 21.26 4.85 -7.75
CA GLN A 331 22.62 4.53 -8.19
C GLN A 331 22.73 4.31 -9.71
N GLN A 332 21.62 4.20 -10.45
CA GLN A 332 21.71 4.08 -11.90
C GLN A 332 22.16 5.41 -12.52
N PRO A 333 23.23 5.43 -13.34
CA PRO A 333 23.64 6.65 -14.03
C PRO A 333 22.52 7.13 -14.95
N GLU A 334 22.22 8.43 -14.92
CA GLU A 334 21.24 9.06 -15.80
C GLU A 334 21.55 8.74 -17.27
N GLY A 335 20.60 8.13 -17.98
CA GLY A 335 20.70 7.78 -19.40
C GLY A 335 19.89 8.66 -20.32
#